data_AF-A0A068V527-F1
#
_entry.id   AF-A0A068V527-F1
#
_cell.length_a   1.000
_cell.length_b   1.000
_cell.length_c   1.000
_cell.angle_alpha   90.00
_cell.angle_beta   90.00
_cell.angle_gamma   90.00
#
_symmetry.space_group_name_H-M   'P 1'
#
loop_
_entity.id
_entity.type
_entity.pdbx_description
1 polymer ?
#
loop_
_entity_poly.entity_id
_entity_poly.type
_entity_poly.pdbx_seq_one_letter_code
_entity_poly.pdbx_strand_id
1 'polypeptide(L)'
;MALSGGGDRSWCFRPWNGKGIQYPDHEEVLKFLNRFARGFGLNELIQLNAEVIRVEQKDNEWMIESKTSDDQLNEEELFDAVVVCNGHYTQPKLANSPGIKKWPGKQIHSHTTIEFLSLTEIRY
;
A
#
# COMPACT_ATOMS: atom_id res chain seq x y z
N MET A 1 -17.97 11.58 -29.00
CA MET A 1 -16.93 10.74 -29.62
C MET A 1 -17.09 9.35 -29.02
N ALA A 2 -17.73 8.45 -29.76
CA ALA A 2 -18.02 7.10 -29.29
C ALA A 2 -16.81 6.22 -29.57
N LEU A 3 -16.28 5.55 -28.56
CA LEU A 3 -15.40 4.39 -28.76
C LEU A 3 -16.23 3.14 -28.50
N SER A 4 -16.44 2.42 -29.59
CA SER A 4 -17.15 1.16 -29.74
C SER A 4 -16.69 0.10 -28.73
N GLY A 5 -17.67 -0.56 -28.11
CA GLY A 5 -17.45 -1.67 -27.20
C GLY A 5 -16.85 -2.91 -27.86
N GLY A 6 -16.03 -3.60 -27.07
CA GLY A 6 -15.66 -5.00 -27.23
C GLY A 6 -15.41 -5.52 -25.83
N GLY A 7 -16.36 -6.28 -25.29
CA GLY A 7 -16.33 -6.74 -23.91
C GLY A 7 -15.20 -7.72 -23.64
N ASP A 8 -14.26 -7.33 -22.80
CA ASP A 8 -13.63 -8.24 -21.85
C ASP A 8 -13.33 -7.46 -20.56
N ARG A 9 -14.24 -7.54 -19.58
CA ARG A 9 -14.07 -6.94 -18.25
C ARG A 9 -13.25 -7.84 -17.31
N SER A 10 -12.56 -8.84 -17.85
CA SER A 10 -11.66 -9.72 -17.11
C SER A 10 -10.29 -9.06 -16.91
N TRP A 11 -10.19 -8.15 -15.95
CA TRP A 11 -8.90 -7.67 -15.41
C TRP A 11 -8.13 -8.75 -14.63
N CYS A 12 -8.59 -10.00 -14.64
CA CYS A 12 -7.89 -11.15 -14.09
C CYS A 12 -6.57 -11.35 -14.83
N PHE A 13 -5.45 -10.87 -14.26
CA PHE A 13 -4.07 -11.31 -14.48
C PHE A 13 -3.85 -12.11 -15.77
N ARG A 14 -4.06 -11.49 -16.94
CA ARG A 14 -3.69 -12.10 -18.21
C ARG A 14 -2.25 -11.71 -18.52
N PRO A 15 -1.26 -12.60 -18.37
CA PRO A 15 0.02 -12.39 -19.02
C PRO A 15 -0.18 -12.40 -20.53
N TRP A 16 0.63 -11.62 -21.24
CA TRP A 16 0.59 -11.46 -22.70
C TRP A 16 0.74 -12.80 -23.46
N ASN A 17 1.22 -13.86 -22.80
CA ASN A 17 1.41 -15.20 -23.35
C ASN A 17 0.16 -16.11 -23.32
N GLY A 18 -1.01 -15.60 -22.93
CA GLY A 18 -2.30 -16.28 -23.12
C GLY A 18 -2.66 -17.38 -22.12
N LYS A 19 -1.85 -17.65 -21.09
CA LYS A 19 -2.21 -18.54 -19.96
C LYS A 19 -2.22 -17.76 -18.66
N GLY A 20 -3.42 -17.49 -18.12
CA GLY A 20 -3.59 -16.85 -16.82
C GLY A 20 -2.94 -17.65 -15.70
N ILE A 21 -2.18 -16.98 -14.83
CA ILE A 21 -1.64 -17.61 -13.61
C ILE A 21 -2.72 -17.51 -12.53
N GLN A 22 -3.23 -18.65 -12.05
CA GLN A 22 -4.31 -18.68 -11.06
C GLN A 22 -3.83 -18.30 -9.66
N TYR A 23 -2.58 -18.59 -9.34
CA TYR A 23 -1.94 -18.29 -8.06
C TYR A 23 -0.57 -17.65 -8.33
N PRO A 24 -0.52 -16.35 -8.65
CA PRO A 24 0.74 -15.68 -8.92
C PRO A 24 1.58 -15.56 -7.65
N ASP A 25 2.89 -15.72 -7.79
CA ASP A 25 3.82 -15.32 -6.75
C ASP A 25 3.84 -13.79 -6.60
N HIS A 26 4.27 -13.29 -5.45
CA HIS A 26 4.31 -11.87 -5.13
C HIS A 26 5.11 -11.04 -6.16
N GLU A 27 6.18 -11.60 -6.72
CA GLU A 27 6.95 -10.98 -7.80
C GLU A 27 6.11 -10.77 -9.08
N GLU A 28 5.26 -11.74 -9.44
CA GLU A 28 4.42 -11.64 -10.62
C GLU A 28 3.30 -10.62 -10.44
N VAL A 29 2.76 -10.52 -9.21
CA VAL A 29 1.82 -9.46 -8.84
C VAL A 29 2.48 -8.08 -8.96
N LEU A 30 3.71 -7.92 -8.45
CA LEU A 30 4.47 -6.67 -8.57
C LEU A 30 4.72 -6.29 -10.04
N LYS A 31 5.16 -7.24 -10.87
CA LYS A 31 5.35 -7.02 -12.31
C LYS A 31 4.05 -6.59 -13.00
N PHE A 32 2.92 -7.17 -12.60
CA PHE A 32 1.62 -6.77 -13.11
C PHE A 32 1.27 -5.32 -12.73
N LEU A 33 1.41 -4.95 -11.46
CA LEU A 33 1.11 -3.59 -10.99
C LEU A 33 2.00 -2.54 -11.67
N ASN A 34 3.30 -2.81 -11.82
CA ASN A 34 4.22 -1.93 -12.53
C ASN A 34 3.84 -1.76 -14.01
N ARG A 35 3.43 -2.85 -14.68
CA ARG A 35 2.93 -2.76 -16.07
C ARG A 35 1.63 -1.99 -16.17
N PHE A 36 0.72 -2.18 -15.21
CA PHE A 36 -0.54 -1.46 -15.13
C PHE A 36 -0.30 0.05 -14.98
N ALA A 37 0.50 0.45 -14.01
CA ALA A 37 0.83 1.86 -13.79
C ALA A 37 1.47 2.50 -15.03
N ARG A 38 2.42 1.81 -15.67
CA ARG A 38 3.03 2.28 -16.93
C ARG A 38 2.04 2.33 -18.10
N GLY A 39 1.18 1.33 -18.25
CA GLY A 39 0.22 1.24 -19.37
C GLY A 39 -0.84 2.34 -19.35
N PHE A 40 -1.14 2.88 -18.17
CA PHE A 40 -2.09 3.98 -17.98
C PHE A 40 -1.42 5.34 -17.68
N GLY A 41 -0.09 5.42 -17.72
CA GLY A 41 0.63 6.67 -17.43
C GLY A 41 0.55 7.12 -15.96
N LEU A 42 0.17 6.24 -15.03
CA LEU A 42 0.01 6.58 -13.61
C LEU A 42 1.34 6.95 -12.92
N ASN A 43 2.47 6.49 -13.48
CA ASN A 43 3.78 6.79 -12.91
C ASN A 43 4.08 8.29 -12.85
N GLU A 44 3.51 9.09 -13.76
CA GLU A 44 3.69 10.55 -13.78
C GLU A 44 2.79 11.27 -12.77
N LEU A 45 1.77 10.57 -12.26
CA LEU A 45 0.80 11.08 -11.29
C LEU A 45 1.11 10.65 -9.84
N ILE A 46 2.05 9.71 -9.65
CA ILE A 46 2.40 9.16 -8.35
C ILE A 46 3.69 9.81 -7.85
N GLN A 47 3.61 10.48 -6.70
CA GLN A 47 4.77 10.91 -5.94
C GLN A 47 5.18 9.79 -4.97
N LEU A 48 6.25 9.07 -5.31
CA LEU A 48 6.84 8.08 -4.41
C LEU A 48 7.66 8.76 -3.32
N ASN A 49 7.89 8.06 -2.20
CA ASN A 49 8.63 8.58 -1.05
C ASN A 49 8.00 9.83 -0.41
N ALA A 50 6.69 10.02 -0.58
CA ALA A 50 5.89 11.03 0.10
C ALA A 50 4.97 10.33 1.11
N GLU A 51 5.21 10.56 2.40
CA GLU A 51 4.36 10.08 3.48
C GLU A 51 3.29 11.14 3.80
N VAL A 52 2.02 10.81 3.63
CA VAL A 52 0.92 11.69 4.05
C VAL A 52 0.78 11.62 5.56
N ILE A 53 1.07 12.73 6.25
CA ILE A 53 1.05 12.83 7.71
C ILE A 53 -0.24 13.42 8.25
N ARG A 54 -0.93 14.26 7.44
CA ARG A 54 -2.20 14.86 7.83
C ARG A 54 -3.13 15.04 6.64
N VAL A 55 -4.42 14.81 6.89
CA VAL A 55 -5.52 15.11 5.98
C VAL A 55 -6.58 15.85 6.77
N GLU A 56 -6.87 17.09 6.40
CA GLU A 56 -7.82 17.95 7.11
C GLU A 56 -8.71 18.70 6.12
N GLN A 57 -10.02 18.69 6.36
CA GLN A 57 -10.94 19.51 5.58
C GLN A 57 -10.94 20.94 6.12
N LYS A 58 -10.63 21.91 5.25
CA LYS A 58 -10.72 23.36 5.54
C LYS A 58 -11.70 23.97 4.54
N ASP A 59 -12.80 24.52 5.06
CA ASP A 59 -13.91 25.03 4.26
C ASP A 59 -14.46 23.96 3.28
N ASN A 60 -14.28 24.16 1.97
CA ASN A 60 -14.75 23.25 0.91
C ASN A 60 -13.62 22.44 0.28
N GLU A 61 -12.39 22.55 0.77
CA GLU A 61 -11.21 21.87 0.22
C GLU A 61 -10.55 20.97 1.28
N TRP A 62 -9.74 20.03 0.82
CA TRP A 62 -8.93 19.16 1.66
C TRP A 62 -7.48 19.60 1.63
N MET A 63 -6.96 19.94 2.81
CA MET A 63 -5.54 20.17 3.01
C MET A 63 -4.83 18.85 3.33
N ILE A 64 -3.79 18.55 2.57
CA ILE A 64 -2.94 17.39 2.72
C ILE A 64 -1.55 17.87 3.09
N GLU A 65 -1.02 17.35 4.19
CA GLU A 65 0.35 17.57 4.62
C GLU A 65 1.14 16.29 4.36
N SER A 66 2.21 16.39 3.59
CA SER A 66 3.10 15.27 3.28
C SER A 66 4.56 15.56 3.59
N LYS A 67 5.28 14.50 3.93
CA LYS A 67 6.70 14.51 4.25
C LYS A 67 7.48 13.72 3.22
N THR A 68 8.50 14.33 2.63
CA THR A 68 9.41 13.66 1.68
C THR A 68 10.71 13.21 2.36
N SER A 69 11.43 12.26 1.76
CA SER A 69 12.66 11.69 2.34
C SER A 69 13.82 12.69 2.55
N ASP A 70 13.76 13.88 1.94
CA ASP A 70 14.75 14.95 2.14
C ASP A 70 14.50 15.77 3.43
N ASP A 71 13.53 15.34 4.24
CA ASP A 71 13.44 15.50 5.70
C ASP A 71 13.45 16.94 6.26
N GLN A 72 13.17 17.97 5.45
CA GLN A 72 13.17 19.36 5.94
C GLN A 72 11.97 20.23 5.58
N LEU A 73 11.07 19.79 4.70
CA LEU A 73 9.89 20.57 4.33
C LEU A 73 8.65 19.68 4.30
N ASN A 74 7.66 20.04 5.12
CA ASN A 74 6.31 19.54 4.98
C ASN A 74 5.68 20.28 3.79
N GLU A 75 5.24 19.53 2.79
CA GLU A 75 4.49 20.07 1.66
C GLU A 75 3.01 20.11 2.05
N GLU A 76 2.39 21.27 1.93
CA GLU A 76 0.94 21.45 2.11
C GLU A 76 0.29 21.68 0.73
N GLU A 77 -0.67 20.82 0.39
CA GLU A 77 -1.42 20.87 -0.87
C GLU A 77 -2.93 20.88 -0.61
N LEU A 78 -3.68 21.58 -1.47
CA LEU A 78 -5.15 21.65 -1.42
C LEU A 78 -5.76 20.85 -2.56
N PHE A 79 -6.80 20.07 -2.25
CA PHE A 79 -7.53 19.24 -3.20
C PHE A 79 -9.04 19.35 -3.01
N ASP A 80 -9.79 19.26 -4.11
CA ASP A 80 -11.27 19.21 -4.06
C ASP A 80 -11.80 17.92 -3.41
N ALA A 81 -11.06 16.82 -3.53
CA ALA A 81 -11.46 15.51 -3.04
C ALA A 81 -10.25 14.63 -2.70
N VAL A 82 -10.46 13.70 -1.75
CA VAL A 82 -9.43 12.77 -1.27
C VAL A 82 -9.98 11.34 -1.28
N VAL A 83 -9.18 10.40 -1.76
CA VAL A 83 -9.48 8.96 -1.71
C VAL A 83 -8.36 8.24 -0.97
N VAL A 84 -8.69 7.60 0.16
CA VAL A 84 -7.70 6.94 1.02
C VAL A 84 -7.50 5.48 0.59
N CYS A 85 -6.27 5.13 0.22
CA CYS A 85 -5.89 3.79 -0.28
C CYS A 85 -4.70 3.16 0.47
N ASN A 86 -4.54 3.45 1.77
CA ASN A 86 -3.39 3.01 2.58
C ASN A 86 -3.35 1.50 2.92
N GLY A 87 -4.46 0.79 2.69
CA GLY A 87 -4.60 -0.62 3.05
C GLY A 87 -4.78 -0.85 4.56
N HIS A 88 -5.11 -2.09 4.94
CA HIS A 88 -5.51 -2.43 6.32
C HIS A 88 -4.54 -3.38 7.04
N TYR A 89 -3.52 -3.91 6.35
CA TYR A 89 -2.67 -4.99 6.86
C TYR A 89 -1.27 -4.53 7.32
N THR A 90 -1.09 -3.22 7.45
CA THR A 90 0.19 -2.59 7.77
C THR A 90 0.49 -2.55 9.27
N GLN A 91 -0.54 -2.60 10.14
CA GLN A 91 -0.33 -2.65 11.60
C GLN A 91 -0.66 -4.04 12.16
N PRO A 92 0.22 -4.64 12.97
CA PRO A 92 -0.01 -5.95 13.55
C PRO A 92 -1.14 -5.91 14.58
N LYS A 93 -2.14 -6.77 14.43
CA LYS A 93 -3.21 -6.92 15.42
C LYS A 93 -2.79 -7.94 16.48
N LEU A 94 -2.27 -7.45 17.59
CA LEU A 94 -1.85 -8.30 18.70
C LEU A 94 -3.06 -8.89 19.45
N ALA A 95 -3.07 -10.21 19.61
CA ALA A 95 -4.10 -10.90 20.37
C ALA A 95 -3.82 -10.79 21.87
N ASN A 96 -4.80 -10.32 22.64
CA ASN A 96 -4.73 -10.32 24.10
C ASN A 96 -5.33 -11.62 24.63
N SER A 97 -4.50 -12.64 24.86
CA SER A 97 -4.92 -13.91 25.46
C SER A 97 -4.43 -14.03 26.91
N PRO A 98 -5.27 -14.52 27.84
CA PRO A 98 -4.86 -14.70 29.22
C PRO A 98 -3.61 -15.59 29.33
N GLY A 99 -2.59 -15.12 30.04
CA GLY A 99 -1.35 -15.86 30.23
C GLY A 99 -0.30 -15.70 29.13
N ILE A 100 -0.58 -14.98 28.04
CA ILE A 100 0.40 -14.77 26.97
C ILE A 100 1.67 -14.07 27.45
N LYS A 101 1.56 -13.13 28.39
CA LYS A 101 2.72 -12.46 29.01
C LYS A 101 3.57 -13.38 29.88
N LYS A 102 3.04 -14.53 30.30
CA LYS A 102 3.72 -15.51 31.16
C LYS A 102 4.40 -16.62 30.34
N TRP A 103 4.20 -16.64 29.02
CA TRP A 103 4.83 -17.61 28.14
C TRP A 103 6.32 -17.32 28.01
N PRO A 104 7.23 -18.25 28.33
CA PRO A 104 8.67 -18.00 28.34
C PRO A 104 9.30 -18.00 26.94
N GLY A 105 8.55 -18.37 25.90
CA GLY A 105 9.06 -18.44 24.52
C GLY A 105 8.91 -17.14 23.76
N LYS A 106 9.67 -17.02 22.66
CA LYS A 106 9.59 -15.87 21.73
C LYS A 106 8.23 -15.83 21.04
N GLN A 107 7.59 -14.66 21.07
CA GLN A 107 6.34 -14.39 20.36
C GLN A 107 6.65 -13.57 19.11
N ILE A 108 6.06 -13.95 17.97
CA ILE A 108 6.28 -13.29 16.68
C ILE A 108 4.92 -13.12 16.00
N HIS A 109 4.66 -11.95 15.44
CA HIS A 109 3.50 -11.70 14.59
C HIS A 109 3.87 -11.95 13.12
N SER A 110 2.93 -12.43 12.30
CA SER A 110 3.18 -12.72 10.88
C SER A 110 3.75 -11.51 10.11
N HIS A 111 3.29 -10.30 10.48
CA HIS A 111 3.81 -9.02 9.96
C HIS A 111 5.34 -8.87 10.14
N THR A 112 5.93 -9.45 11.20
CA THR A 112 7.36 -9.34 11.54
C THR A 112 8.19 -10.49 10.95
N THR A 113 7.57 -11.43 10.21
CA THR A 113 8.26 -12.66 9.77
C THR A 113 9.35 -12.40 8.72
N ILE A 114 9.35 -11.21 8.08
CA ILE A 114 10.37 -10.78 7.11
C ILE A 114 11.64 -10.25 7.82
N GLU A 115 11.57 -9.86 9.09
CA GLU A 115 12.70 -9.34 9.89
C GLU A 115 13.36 -10.43 10.75
N PHE A 116 13.79 -11.55 10.16
CA PHE A 116 14.64 -12.49 10.89
C PHE A 116 16.07 -11.93 11.13
N LEU A 117 16.42 -10.80 10.51
CA LEU A 117 17.75 -10.17 10.59
C LEU A 117 17.79 -8.81 11.32
N SER A 118 16.66 -8.16 11.63
CA SER A 118 16.61 -6.90 12.39
C SER A 118 15.61 -7.02 13.55
N LEU A 119 16.07 -7.58 14.67
CA LEU A 119 15.27 -7.62 15.90
C LEU A 119 15.11 -6.22 16.48
N THR A 120 13.98 -5.55 16.23
CA THR A 120 13.47 -4.59 17.21
C THR A 120 12.72 -5.38 18.29
N GLU A 121 13.33 -5.43 19.47
CA GLU A 121 12.72 -5.99 20.67
C GLU A 121 11.44 -5.23 20.99
N ILE A 122 10.28 -5.89 20.88
CA ILE A 122 9.10 -5.44 21.64
C ILE A 122 9.37 -5.84 23.09
N ARG A 123 10.07 -4.97 23.83
CA ARG A 123 10.18 -5.08 25.28
C ARG A 123 8.84 -4.68 25.91
N TYR A 124 8.34 -5.56 26.79
CA TYR A 124 7.23 -5.25 27.70
C TYR A 124 7.72 -4.50 28.93
#